data_AF-A0A3A9F2Z8-F1
#
_entry.id   AF-A0A3A9F2Z8-F1
#
_cell.length_a   1.000
_cell.length_b   1.000
_cell.length_c   1.000
_cell.angle_alpha   90.00
_cell.angle_beta   90.00
_cell.angle_gamma   90.00
#
_symmetry.space_group_name_H-M   'P 1'
#
loop_
_entity.id
_entity.type
_entity.pdbx_description
1 polymer ?
#
loop_
_entity_poly.entity_id
_entity_poly.type
_entity_poly.pdbx_seq_one_letter_code
_entity_poly.pdbx_strand_id
1 'polypeptide(L)' 'MPKSQPIKLVMHYPKTEEGMRQLSLRVAQAHAEAVIHKISSARSSVKEKIAMMQAVANTAKTERQISKEQSEIGR' A
#
# COMPACT_ATOMS: atom_id res chain seq x y z
N MET A 1 -30.88 15.92 8.28
CA MET A 1 -30.52 14.93 7.25
C MET A 1 -31.41 13.72 7.43
N PRO A 2 -32.12 13.24 6.40
CA PRO A 2 -32.84 11.98 6.50
C PRO A 2 -31.84 10.84 6.74
N LYS A 3 -32.20 9.88 7.60
CA LYS A 3 -31.37 8.74 7.98
C LYS A 3 -30.91 8.01 6.72
N SER A 4 -29.59 7.92 6.54
CA SER A 4 -28.92 7.42 5.34
C SER A 4 -29.38 6.00 5.02
N GLN A 5 -29.98 5.80 3.84
CA GLN A 5 -30.14 4.45 3.29
C GLN A 5 -28.77 3.75 3.27
N PRO A 6 -28.71 2.43 3.52
CA PRO A 6 -27.46 1.69 3.46
C PRO A 6 -26.80 1.82 2.08
N ILE A 7 -25.53 2.23 2.06
CA ILE A 7 -24.75 2.29 0.83
C ILE A 7 -24.32 0.87 0.48
N LYS A 8 -24.82 0.33 -0.64
CA LYS A 8 -24.37 -0.95 -1.17
C LYS A 8 -23.11 -0.74 -2.02
N LEU A 9 -21.95 -1.15 -1.50
CA LEU A 9 -20.70 -1.17 -2.26
C LEU A 9 -20.54 -2.55 -2.93
N VAL A 10 -20.43 -2.57 -4.26
CA VAL A 10 -20.10 -3.77 -5.02
C VAL A 10 -18.72 -3.55 -5.64
N MET A 11 -17.74 -4.38 -5.27
CA MET A 11 -16.40 -4.35 -5.88
C MET A 11 -16.21 -5.51 -6.84
N HIS A 12 -15.74 -5.20 -8.05
CA HIS A 12 -15.35 -6.18 -9.05
C HIS A 12 -13.83 -6.19 -9.18
N TYR A 13 -13.24 -7.38 -9.13
CA TYR A 13 -11.81 -7.59 -9.29
C TYR A 13 -11.49 -8.23 -10.64
N PRO A 14 -10.33 -7.90 -11.24
CA PRO A 14 -9.87 -8.59 -12.43
C PRO A 14 -9.66 -10.08 -12.11
N LYS A 15 -10.04 -10.94 -13.06
CA LYS A 15 -9.89 -12.40 -12.94
C LYS A 15 -8.70 -12.96 -13.71
N THR A 16 -8.11 -12.14 -14.58
CA THR A 16 -6.95 -12.53 -15.40
C THR A 16 -5.66 -12.22 -14.67
N GLU A 17 -4.62 -13.01 -14.91
CA GLU A 17 -3.28 -12.76 -14.32
C GLU A 17 -2.74 -11.38 -14.69
N GLU A 18 -2.88 -10.98 -15.95
CA GLU A 18 -2.46 -9.65 -16.41
C GLU A 18 -3.25 -8.53 -15.70
N GLY A 19 -4.56 -8.72 -15.51
CA GLY A 19 -5.39 -7.77 -14.77
C GLY A 19 -4.99 -7.68 -13.30
N MET A 20 -4.66 -8.80 -12.66
CA MET A 20 -4.13 -8.83 -11.29
C MET A 20 -2.76 -8.16 -11.19
N ARG A 21 -1.89 -8.35 -12.19
CA ARG A 21 -0.58 -7.68 -12.27
C ARG A 21 -0.73 -6.16 -12.38
N GLN A 22 -1.61 -5.70 -13.25
CA GLN A 22 -1.90 -4.27 -13.40
C GLN A 22 -2.51 -3.66 -12.15
N LEU A 23 -3.46 -4.37 -11.51
CA LEU A 23 -4.03 -3.94 -10.24
C LEU A 23 -2.93 -3.79 -9.17
N SER A 24 -2.05 -4.78 -9.06
CA SER A 24 -0.95 -4.78 -8.09
C SER A 24 -0.02 -3.57 -8.30
N LEU A 25 0.30 -3.25 -9.56
CA LEU A 25 1.10 -2.07 -9.90
C LEU A 25 0.41 -0.76 -9.52
N ARG A 26 -0.88 -0.62 -9.81
CA ARG A 26 -1.66 0.58 -9.45
C ARG A 26 -1.80 0.75 -7.94
N VAL A 27 -2.01 -0.35 -7.21
CA VAL A 27 -2.07 -0.32 -5.74
C VAL A 27 -0.72 0.12 -5.17
N ALA A 28 0.39 -0.42 -5.68
CA ALA A 28 1.73 -0.01 -5.26
C ALA A 28 1.98 1.49 -5.51
N GLN A 29 1.55 2.01 -6.66
CA GLN A 29 1.65 3.43 -6.98
C GLN A 29 0.80 4.29 -6.03
N ALA A 30 -0.48 3.95 -5.86
CA ALA A 30 -1.38 4.69 -4.98
C ALA A 30 -0.88 4.69 -3.52
N HIS A 31 -0.32 3.57 -3.07
CA HIS A 31 0.32 3.49 -1.75
C HIS A 31 1.53 4.43 -1.65
N ALA A 32 2.42 4.46 -2.65
CA ALA A 32 3.56 5.37 -2.66
C ALA A 32 3.14 6.84 -2.62
N GLU A 33 2.13 7.23 -3.41
CA GLU A 33 1.56 8.57 -3.40
C GLU A 33 0.97 8.94 -2.03
N ALA A 34 0.22 8.01 -1.42
CA ALA A 34 -0.35 8.22 -0.09
C ALA A 34 0.73 8.40 1.00
N VAL A 35 1.80 7.59 0.95
CA VAL A 35 2.95 7.72 1.86
C VAL A 35 3.62 9.08 1.69
N ILE A 36 3.92 9.48 0.45
CA ILE A 36 4.55 10.77 0.16
C ILE A 36 3.68 11.92 0.68
N HIS A 37 2.38 11.89 0.39
CA HIS A 37 1.43 12.88 0.87
C HIS A 37 1.37 12.93 2.41
N LYS A 38 1.36 11.77 3.07
CA LYS A 38 1.32 11.70 4.54
C LYS A 38 2.59 12.27 5.18
N ILE A 39 3.76 11.95 4.64
CA ILE A 39 5.05 12.43 5.15
C ILE A 39 5.24 13.92 4.84
N SER A 40 4.83 14.38 3.65
CA SER A 40 4.98 15.79 3.26
C SER A 40 4.08 16.70 4.12
N SER A 41 2.84 16.26 4.40
CA SER A 41 1.88 16.97 5.25
C SER A 41 2.18 16.91 6.75
N ALA A 42 3.08 16.02 7.20
CA ALA A 42 3.50 15.97 8.60
C ALA A 42 4.24 17.24 9.01
N ARG A 43 3.89 17.79 10.18
CA ARG A 43 4.63 18.87 10.84
C ARG A 43 5.87 18.29 11.52
N SER A 44 6.92 18.09 10.73
CA SER A 44 8.20 17.55 11.16
C SER A 44 9.34 18.19 10.37
N SER A 45 10.56 18.10 10.92
CA SER A 45 11.77 18.58 10.26
C SER A 45 12.08 17.77 9.00
N VAL A 46 12.89 18.35 8.10
CA VAL A 46 13.34 17.65 6.88
C VAL A 46 14.07 16.35 7.23
N LYS A 47 14.89 16.36 8.30
CA LYS A 47 15.63 15.18 8.77
C LYS A 47 14.69 14.05 9.19
N GLU A 48 13.64 14.37 9.94
CA GLU A 48 12.63 13.38 10.34
C GLU A 48 11.85 12.85 9.12
N LYS A 49 11.54 13.71 8.14
CA LYS A 49 10.88 13.26 6.89
C LYS A 49 11.74 12.27 6.12
N ILE A 50 13.04 12.50 6.03
CA ILE A 50 13.99 11.56 5.41
C ILE A 50 14.02 10.25 6.20
N ALA A 51 14.12 10.31 7.53
CA ALA A 51 14.12 9.12 8.38
C ALA A 51 12.82 8.31 8.24
N MET A 52 11.67 8.97 8.15
CA MET A 52 10.38 8.31 7.90
C MET A 52 10.34 7.62 6.54
N MET A 53 10.82 8.26 5.47
CA MET A 53 10.89 7.64 4.14
C MET A 53 11.80 6.40 4.14
N GLN A 54 12.95 6.48 4.82
CA GLN A 54 13.86 5.36 4.97
C GLN A 54 13.24 4.21 5.78
N ALA A 55 12.53 4.53 6.86
CA ALA A 55 11.82 3.54 7.66
C ALA A 55 10.77 2.79 6.82
N VAL A 56 9.94 3.51 6.06
CA VAL A 56 8.95 2.89 5.15
C VAL A 56 9.62 1.99 4.12
N ALA A 57 10.72 2.45 3.51
CA ALA A 57 11.46 1.66 2.53
C ALA A 57 12.07 0.37 3.15
N ASN A 58 12.54 0.44 4.40
CA ASN A 58 13.08 -0.72 5.10
C ASN A 58 11.97 -1.71 5.46
N THR A 59 10.83 -1.24 5.97
CA THR A 59 9.66 -2.10 6.25
C THR A 59 9.20 -2.84 5.01
N ALA A 60 9.08 -2.16 3.86
CA ALA A 60 8.68 -2.79 2.60
C ALA A 60 9.67 -3.88 2.13
N LYS A 61 10.96 -3.72 2.41
CA LYS A 61 11.98 -4.76 2.13
C LYS A 61 11.81 -5.97 3.05
N THR A 62 11.62 -5.74 4.35
CA THR A 62 11.43 -6.81 5.33
C THR A 62 10.17 -7.62 5.04
N GLU A 63 9.04 -6.97 4.75
CA GLU A 63 7.79 -7.66 4.39
C GLU A 63 7.95 -8.51 3.13
N ARG A 64 8.72 -8.03 2.15
CA ARG A 64 9.04 -8.80 0.95
C ARG A 64 9.88 -10.04 1.26
N GLN A 65 10.82 -9.96 2.20
CA GLN A 65 11.64 -11.10 2.62
C GLN A 65 10.79 -12.15 3.34
N ILE A 66 9.95 -11.72 4.28
CA ILE A 66 9.01 -12.61 5.00
C ILE A 66 8.09 -13.33 4.02
N SER A 67 7.55 -12.61 3.02
CA SER A 67 6.67 -13.20 2.01
C SER A 67 7.37 -14.26 1.15
N LYS A 68 8.67 -14.09 0.87
CA LYS A 68 9.47 -15.08 0.15
C LYS A 68 9.70 -16.32 1.01
N GLU A 69 10.12 -16.15 2.25
CA GLU A 69 10.38 -17.25 3.19
C GLU A 69 9.11 -18.10 3.41
N GLN A 70 7.94 -17.46 3.59
CA GLN A 70 6.67 -18.19 3.71
C GLN A 70 6.29 -18.98 2.45
N SER A 71 6.66 -18.48 1.26
CA SER A 71 6.42 -19.19 0.00
C SER A 71 7.37 -20.38 -0.22
N GLU A 72 8.52 -20.40 0.45
CA GLU A 72 9.52 -21.46 0.41
C GLU A 72 9.24 -22.56 1.45
N ILE A 73 8.75 -22.20 2.65
CA ILE A 73 8.36 -23.16 3.71
C ILE A 73 7.10 -23.95 3.32
N GLY A 74 6.23 -23.38 2.48
CA GLY A 74 5.00 -24.02 2.01
C GLY A 74 5.15 -24.93 0.78
N ARG A 75 6.37 -25.19 0.32
CA ARG A 75 6.69 -26.14 -0.76
C ARG A 75 7.39 -27.38 -0.21
#